data_AF-A0A966SJ72-F1
#
_entry.id   AF-A0A966SJ72-F1
#
_cell.length_a   1.000
_cell.length_b   1.000
_cell.length_c   1.000
_cell.angle_alpha   90.00
_cell.angle_beta   90.00
_cell.angle_gamma   90.00
#
_symmetry.space_group_name_H-M   'P 1'
#
loop_
_entity.id
_entity.type
_entity.pdbx_description
1 polymer ?
#
loop_
_entity_poly.entity_id
_entity_poly.type
_entity_poly.pdbx_seq_one_letter_code
_entity_poly.pdbx_strand_id
1 'polypeptide(L)'
;MRDVALQLIDDQLGYHRSNAARMNKLENRLARSGEIMFGATVAACIGWIIFKLSGLPMGSKGHVGVTEIVTFTTASLPALASAIYGIRNQGDFAGGAFRSRVTVERLEQLRRVMVADPLEHPRLLGKLRSLSDIMLNDVANWRTTFKARPLTLPG
;
A
#
# COMPACT_ATOMS: atom_id res chain seq x y z
N MET A 1 22.11 -11.75 -27.00
CA MET A 1 20.67 -11.39 -27.13
C MET A 1 19.79 -12.20 -26.18
N ARG A 2 19.84 -13.54 -26.18
CA ARG A 2 19.05 -14.35 -25.22
C ARG A 2 19.38 -14.04 -23.76
N ASP A 3 20.67 -14.00 -23.42
CA ASP A 3 21.08 -13.81 -22.03
C ASP A 3 20.74 -12.41 -21.50
N VAL A 4 20.81 -11.39 -22.39
CA VAL A 4 20.32 -10.03 -22.11
C VAL A 4 18.82 -10.04 -21.82
N ALA A 5 18.03 -10.79 -22.59
CA ALA A 5 16.60 -10.91 -22.39
C ALA A 5 16.25 -11.64 -21.08
N LEU A 6 17.00 -12.70 -20.74
CA LEU A 6 16.85 -13.40 -19.47
C LEU A 6 17.23 -12.51 -18.28
N GLN A 7 18.30 -11.73 -18.39
CA GLN A 7 18.70 -10.75 -17.39
C GLN A 7 17.60 -9.70 -17.19
N LEU A 8 17.03 -9.15 -18.27
CA LEU A 8 15.92 -8.21 -18.18
C LEU A 8 14.70 -8.83 -17.49
N ILE A 9 14.36 -10.08 -17.79
CA ILE A 9 13.27 -10.79 -17.11
C ILE A 9 13.58 -10.94 -15.61
N ASP A 10 14.81 -11.30 -15.25
CA ASP A 10 15.24 -11.45 -13.86
C ASP A 10 15.19 -10.12 -13.09
N ASP A 11 15.58 -9.01 -13.72
CA ASP A 11 15.47 -7.66 -13.15
C ASP A 11 13.99 -7.28 -12.92
N GLN A 12 13.13 -7.53 -13.90
CA GLN A 12 11.68 -7.26 -13.78
C GLN A 12 11.02 -8.13 -12.70
N LEU A 13 11.40 -9.41 -12.61
CA LEU A 13 10.95 -10.30 -11.53
C LEU A 13 11.36 -9.75 -10.16
N GLY A 14 12.61 -9.32 -10.00
CA GLY A 14 13.11 -8.73 -8.77
C GLY A 14 12.34 -7.47 -8.37
N TYR A 15 12.09 -6.58 -9.34
CA TYR A 15 11.31 -5.37 -9.14
C TYR A 15 9.88 -5.67 -8.69
N HIS A 16 9.13 -6.49 -9.45
CA HIS A 16 7.71 -6.73 -9.15
C HIS A 16 7.49 -7.51 -7.85
N ARG A 17 8.39 -8.44 -7.49
CA ARG A 17 8.35 -9.12 -6.18
C ARG A 17 8.57 -8.12 -5.04
N SER A 18 9.57 -7.26 -5.16
CA SER A 18 9.87 -6.23 -4.17
C SER A 18 8.72 -5.23 -4.04
N ASN A 19 8.15 -4.82 -5.18
CA ASN A 19 7.00 -3.92 -5.21
C ASN A 19 5.77 -4.53 -4.55
N ALA A 20 5.43 -5.78 -4.88
CA ALA A 20 4.30 -6.49 -4.25
C ALA A 20 4.46 -6.56 -2.72
N ALA A 21 5.66 -6.89 -2.24
CA ALA A 21 5.96 -6.95 -0.82
C ALA A 21 5.86 -5.58 -0.14
N ARG A 22 6.38 -4.53 -0.79
CA ARG A 22 6.32 -3.14 -0.29
C ARG A 22 4.87 -2.65 -0.20
N MET A 23 4.07 -2.87 -1.24
CA MET A 23 2.66 -2.48 -1.26
C MET A 23 1.87 -3.19 -0.16
N ASN A 24 2.09 -4.51 0.03
CA ASN A 24 1.45 -5.25 1.11
C ASN A 24 1.86 -4.75 2.51
N LYS A 25 3.13 -4.37 2.69
CA LYS A 25 3.60 -3.75 3.94
C LYS A 25 2.95 -2.39 4.19
N LEU A 26 2.80 -1.56 3.14
CA LEU A 26 2.13 -0.25 3.27
C LEU A 26 0.67 -0.43 3.70
N GLU A 27 -0.06 -1.30 3.00
CA GLU A 27 -1.46 -1.63 3.34
C GLU A 27 -1.62 -1.99 4.83
N ASN A 28 -0.81 -2.94 5.31
CA ASN A 28 -0.86 -3.39 6.69
C ASN A 28 -0.43 -2.33 7.70
N ARG A 29 0.59 -1.51 7.37
CA ARG A 29 1.05 -0.43 8.26
C ARG A 29 0.00 0.67 8.40
N LEU A 30 -0.65 1.06 7.30
CA LEU A 30 -1.70 2.08 7.33
C LEU A 30 -2.93 1.57 8.09
N ALA A 31 -3.37 0.34 7.84
CA ALA A 31 -4.46 -0.28 8.58
C ALA A 31 -4.17 -0.28 10.09
N ARG A 32 -3.02 -0.80 10.51
CA ARG A 32 -2.62 -0.86 11.92
C ARG A 32 -2.47 0.52 12.55
N SER A 33 -1.96 1.51 11.82
CA SER A 33 -1.83 2.88 12.35
C SER A 33 -3.20 3.50 12.62
N GLY A 34 -4.16 3.33 11.71
CA GLY A 34 -5.53 3.78 11.90
C GLY A 34 -6.23 3.09 13.08
N GLU A 35 -6.08 1.77 13.20
CA GLU A 35 -6.63 0.99 14.32
C GLU A 35 -6.05 1.44 15.68
N ILE A 36 -4.74 1.69 15.75
CA ILE A 36 -4.09 2.18 16.97
C ILE A 36 -4.62 3.56 17.35
N MET A 37 -4.74 4.49 16.41
CA MET A 37 -5.23 5.85 16.69
C MET A 37 -6.69 5.85 17.15
N PHE A 38 -7.55 5.04 16.51
CA PHE A 38 -8.93 4.89 16.93
C PHE A 38 -9.03 4.22 18.31
N GLY A 39 -8.32 3.13 18.53
CA GLY A 39 -8.27 2.44 19.81
C GLY A 39 -7.76 3.32 20.95
N ALA A 40 -6.72 4.13 20.70
CA ALA A 40 -6.19 5.09 21.67
C ALA A 40 -7.22 6.17 22.02
N THR A 41 -8.02 6.63 21.05
CA THR A 41 -9.13 7.57 21.30
C THR A 41 -10.16 6.95 22.23
N VAL A 42 -10.61 5.73 21.93
CA VAL A 42 -11.60 5.02 22.74
C VAL A 42 -11.08 4.80 24.17
N ALA A 43 -9.81 4.38 24.31
CA ALA A 43 -9.18 4.20 25.61
C ALA A 43 -9.11 5.52 26.41
N ALA A 44 -8.75 6.64 25.75
CA ALA A 44 -8.72 7.96 26.38
C ALA A 44 -10.12 8.41 26.85
N CYS A 45 -11.17 8.21 26.03
CA CYS A 45 -12.55 8.48 26.41
C CYS A 45 -12.99 7.65 27.63
N ILE A 46 -12.74 6.34 27.62
CA ILE A 46 -13.12 5.44 28.72
C ILE A 46 -12.38 5.83 30.00
N GLY A 47 -11.07 6.05 29.92
CA GLY A 47 -10.26 6.47 31.06
C GLY A 47 -10.73 7.78 31.67
N TRP A 48 -11.11 8.74 30.82
CA TRP A 48 -11.67 10.02 31.25
C TRP A 48 -13.02 9.87 31.97
N ILE A 49 -13.92 9.05 31.44
CA ILE A 49 -15.23 8.78 32.04
C ILE A 49 -15.05 8.13 33.42
N ILE A 50 -14.18 7.12 33.53
CA ILE A 50 -13.88 6.45 34.82
C ILE A 50 -13.32 7.46 35.82
N PHE A 51 -12.37 8.29 35.39
CA PHE A 51 -11.79 9.33 36.24
C PHE A 51 -12.85 10.31 36.76
N LYS A 52 -13.73 10.80 35.88
CA LYS A 52 -14.84 11.68 36.27
C LYS A 52 -15.81 11.02 37.26
N LEU A 53 -16.07 9.72 37.11
CA LEU A 53 -16.95 8.96 38.02
C LEU A 53 -16.29 8.65 39.36
N SER A 54 -14.96 8.63 39.45
CA SER A 54 -14.23 8.33 40.69
C SER A 54 -14.29 9.42 41.76
N GLY A 55 -14.81 10.62 41.43
CA GLY A 55 -14.98 11.72 42.38
C GLY A 55 -13.67 12.34 42.90
N LEU A 56 -12.51 11.97 42.32
CA LEU A 56 -11.21 12.50 42.71
C LEU A 56 -11.13 14.01 42.41
N PRO A 57 -10.62 14.83 43.36
CA PRO A 57 -10.51 16.28 43.16
C PRO A 57 -9.56 16.60 42.00
N MET A 58 -10.04 17.41 41.06
CA MET A 58 -9.34 17.78 39.83
C MET A 58 -8.30 18.87 40.14
N GLY A 59 -7.19 18.49 40.78
CA GLY A 59 -6.11 19.41 41.13
C GLY A 59 -5.23 19.76 39.93
N SER A 60 -5.65 20.73 39.09
CA SER A 60 -4.76 21.33 38.10
C SER A 60 -4.01 22.51 38.74
N LYS A 61 -2.73 22.33 39.09
CA LYS A 61 -1.83 23.41 39.52
C LYS A 61 -1.07 24.07 38.35
N GLY A 62 -1.42 23.76 37.09
CA GLY A 62 -0.74 24.26 35.89
C GLY A 62 -1.67 24.94 34.89
N HIS A 63 -1.10 25.63 33.89
CA HIS A 63 -1.83 26.36 32.85
C HIS A 63 -2.60 25.47 31.86
N VAL A 64 -2.29 24.17 31.78
CA VAL A 64 -3.01 23.21 30.94
C VAL A 64 -3.52 22.09 31.84
N GLY A 65 -4.84 21.91 31.90
CA GLY A 65 -5.45 20.85 32.66
C GLY A 65 -5.47 19.52 31.89
N VAL A 66 -5.69 18.43 32.64
CA VAL A 66 -5.84 17.08 32.07
C VAL A 66 -7.04 17.02 31.13
N THR A 67 -8.09 17.79 31.41
CA THR A 67 -9.28 17.92 30.55
C THR A 67 -8.90 18.38 29.15
N GLU A 68 -8.11 19.45 29.04
CA GLU A 68 -7.70 20.05 27.78
C GLU A 68 -6.87 19.08 26.94
N ILE A 69 -5.95 18.34 27.57
CA ILE A 69 -5.13 17.31 26.91
C ILE A 69 -6.02 16.18 26.38
N VAL A 70 -6.95 15.70 27.19
CA VAL A 70 -7.88 14.63 26.79
C VAL A 70 -8.75 15.09 25.64
N THR A 71 -9.39 16.27 25.74
CA THR A 71 -10.23 16.84 24.68
C THR A 71 -9.46 17.03 23.38
N PHE A 72 -8.24 17.57 23.45
CA PHE A 72 -7.39 17.73 22.27
C PHE A 72 -7.04 16.38 21.63
N THR A 73 -6.66 15.39 22.45
CA THR A 73 -6.27 14.06 21.99
C THR A 73 -7.44 13.32 21.35
N THR A 74 -8.62 13.38 21.98
CA THR A 74 -9.83 12.68 21.48
C THR A 74 -10.45 13.35 20.27
N ALA A 75 -10.15 14.63 19.99
CA ALA A 75 -10.49 15.28 18.73
C ALA A 75 -9.45 14.99 17.62
N SER A 76 -8.16 15.02 17.95
CA SER A 76 -7.08 14.93 16.95
C SER A 76 -6.85 13.51 16.43
N LEU A 77 -6.86 12.50 17.32
CA LEU A 77 -6.58 11.11 16.95
C LEU A 77 -7.60 10.53 15.95
N PRO A 78 -8.92 10.73 16.09
CA PRO A 78 -9.88 10.26 15.09
C PRO A 78 -9.73 10.98 13.74
N ALA A 79 -9.40 12.27 13.74
CA ALA A 79 -9.14 13.02 12.51
C ALA A 79 -7.92 12.44 11.77
N LEU A 80 -6.83 12.15 12.48
CA LEU A 80 -5.65 11.49 11.92
C LEU A 80 -5.96 10.07 11.42
N ALA A 81 -6.74 9.29 12.18
CA ALA A 81 -7.17 7.96 11.76
C ALA A 81 -7.99 8.01 10.45
N SER A 82 -8.91 8.98 10.33
CA SER A 82 -9.69 9.21 9.12
C SER A 82 -8.82 9.60 7.93
N ALA A 83 -7.83 10.48 8.13
CA ALA A 83 -6.87 10.86 7.10
C ALA A 83 -6.05 9.66 6.61
N ILE A 84 -5.54 8.82 7.52
CA ILE A 84 -4.81 7.59 7.19
C ILE A 84 -5.69 6.63 6.38
N TYR A 85 -6.96 6.47 6.78
CA TYR A 85 -7.93 5.66 6.04
C TYR A 85 -8.16 6.21 4.62
N GLY A 86 -8.27 7.52 4.47
CA GLY A 86 -8.33 8.19 3.17
C GLY A 86 -7.12 7.88 2.28
N ILE A 87 -5.90 8.01 2.82
CA ILE A 87 -4.66 7.68 2.10
C ILE A 87 -4.66 6.21 1.67
N ARG A 88 -5.06 5.30 2.57
CA ARG A 88 -5.16 3.86 2.26
C ARG A 88 -6.10 3.59 1.09
N ASN A 89 -7.29 4.19 1.12
CA ASN A 89 -8.30 3.96 0.10
C ASN A 89 -7.88 4.56 -1.26
N GLN A 90 -7.21 5.71 -1.25
CA GLN A 90 -6.69 6.35 -2.46
C GLN A 90 -5.49 5.60 -3.06
N GLY A 91 -4.59 5.07 -2.23
CA GLY A 91 -3.27 4.55 -2.64
C GLY A 91 -3.26 3.24 -3.45
N ASP A 92 -4.38 2.53 -3.59
CA ASP A 92 -4.50 1.26 -4.33
C ASP A 92 -3.39 0.23 -4.00
N PHE A 93 -2.98 0.14 -2.73
CA PHE A 93 -1.86 -0.71 -2.33
C PHE A 93 -2.16 -2.19 -2.59
N ALA A 94 -3.37 -2.65 -2.26
CA ALA A 94 -3.81 -4.02 -2.52
C ALA A 94 -3.85 -4.33 -4.03
N GLY A 95 -4.40 -3.42 -4.85
CA GLY A 95 -4.44 -3.58 -6.30
C GLY A 95 -3.05 -3.59 -6.93
N GLY A 96 -2.16 -2.69 -6.49
CA GLY A 96 -0.77 -2.65 -6.94
C GLY A 96 0.02 -3.91 -6.58
N ALA A 97 -0.20 -4.45 -5.38
CA ALA A 97 0.40 -5.72 -4.97
C ALA A 97 -0.11 -6.91 -5.79
N PHE A 98 -1.42 -6.96 -6.08
CA PHE A 98 -2.03 -7.99 -6.90
C PHE A 98 -1.49 -7.97 -8.34
N ARG A 99 -1.51 -6.80 -8.99
CA ARG A 99 -0.99 -6.63 -10.36
C ARG A 99 0.47 -7.06 -10.47
N SER A 100 1.30 -6.65 -9.51
CA SER A 100 2.72 -7.05 -9.49
C SER A 100 2.89 -8.56 -9.39
N ARG A 101 2.06 -9.28 -8.62
CA ARG A 101 2.09 -10.75 -8.54
C ARG A 101 1.69 -11.41 -9.85
N VAL A 102 0.63 -10.93 -10.49
CA VAL A 102 0.20 -11.43 -11.82
C VAL A 102 1.31 -11.24 -12.86
N THR A 103 1.99 -10.09 -12.85
CA THR A 103 3.13 -9.84 -13.75
C THR A 103 4.30 -10.78 -13.46
N VAL A 104 4.60 -11.06 -12.18
CA VAL A 104 5.60 -12.08 -11.79
C VAL A 104 5.25 -13.45 -12.35
N GLU A 105 4.01 -13.93 -12.19
CA GLU A 105 3.58 -15.25 -12.69
C GLU A 105 3.77 -15.37 -14.21
N ARG A 106 3.42 -14.32 -14.95
CA ARG A 106 3.60 -14.26 -16.42
C ARG A 106 5.07 -14.28 -16.82
N LEU A 107 5.91 -13.50 -16.13
CA LEU A 107 7.35 -13.44 -16.39
C LEU A 107 8.06 -14.76 -16.03
N GLU A 108 7.67 -15.42 -14.94
CA GLU A 108 8.20 -16.73 -14.57
C GLU A 108 7.87 -17.78 -15.62
N GLN A 109 6.63 -17.79 -16.13
CA GLN A 109 6.25 -18.68 -17.22
C GLN A 109 7.08 -18.42 -18.49
N LEU A 110 7.26 -17.16 -18.87
CA LEU A 110 8.08 -16.79 -20.02
C LEU A 110 9.54 -17.24 -19.85
N ARG A 111 10.12 -16.99 -18.67
CA ARG A 111 11.48 -17.40 -18.32
C ARG A 111 11.68 -18.89 -18.45
N ARG A 112 10.77 -19.70 -17.89
CA ARG A 112 10.84 -21.17 -17.97
C ARG A 112 10.91 -21.65 -19.41
N VAL A 113 10.09 -21.08 -20.29
CA VAL A 113 10.07 -21.43 -21.71
C VAL A 113 11.35 -20.98 -22.42
N MET A 114 11.88 -19.80 -22.11
CA MET A 114 13.11 -19.28 -22.72
C MET A 114 14.38 -20.05 -22.31
N VAL A 115 14.40 -20.63 -21.10
CA VAL A 115 15.52 -21.45 -20.63
C VAL A 115 15.48 -22.86 -21.23
N ALA A 116 14.29 -23.43 -21.42
CA ALA A 116 14.12 -24.80 -21.90
C ALA A 116 14.37 -24.99 -23.41
N ASP A 117 14.27 -23.94 -24.22
CA ASP A 117 14.41 -24.02 -25.68
C ASP A 117 15.80 -23.50 -26.13
N PRO A 118 16.65 -24.28 -26.83
CA PRO A 118 17.81 -23.76 -27.53
C PRO A 118 17.32 -22.96 -28.75
N LEU A 119 17.03 -21.67 -28.51
CA LEU A 119 16.31 -20.80 -29.44
C LEU A 119 17.07 -20.56 -30.76
N GLU A 120 16.55 -21.11 -31.86
CA GLU A 120 16.79 -20.59 -33.20
C GLU A 120 16.25 -19.14 -33.32
N HIS A 121 16.91 -18.30 -34.12
CA HIS A 121 16.65 -16.85 -34.22
C HIS A 121 15.16 -16.42 -34.34
N PRO A 122 14.30 -17.07 -35.14
CA PRO A 122 12.89 -16.69 -35.27
C PRO A 122 12.08 -16.84 -33.98
N ARG A 123 12.40 -17.86 -33.17
CA ARG A 123 11.69 -18.12 -31.90
C ARG A 123 12.04 -17.09 -30.84
N LEU A 124 13.26 -16.56 -30.85
CA LEU A 124 13.71 -15.51 -29.92
C LEU A 124 12.92 -14.20 -30.11
N LEU A 125 12.67 -13.79 -31.35
CA LEU A 125 11.87 -12.59 -31.66
C LEU A 125 10.44 -12.70 -31.12
N GLY A 126 9.81 -13.89 -31.23
CA GLY A 126 8.50 -14.15 -30.65
C GLY A 126 8.49 -13.96 -29.13
N LYS A 127 9.51 -14.47 -28.43
CA LYS A 127 9.63 -14.32 -26.96
C LYS A 127 9.89 -12.88 -26.53
N LEU A 128 10.69 -12.12 -27.29
CA LEU A 128 10.92 -10.70 -27.04
C LEU A 128 9.64 -9.87 -27.22
N ARG A 129 8.81 -10.21 -28.21
CA ARG A 129 7.47 -9.60 -28.35
C ARG A 129 6.59 -9.93 -27.15
N SER A 130 6.55 -11.19 -26.71
CA SER A 130 5.77 -11.55 -25.51
C SER A 130 6.23 -10.82 -24.25
N LEU A 131 7.55 -10.64 -24.06
CA LEU A 131 8.07 -9.81 -22.96
C LEU A 131 7.57 -8.36 -23.07
N SER A 132 7.68 -7.77 -24.27
CA SER A 132 7.22 -6.40 -24.53
C SER A 132 5.72 -6.25 -24.27
N ASP A 133 4.91 -7.21 -24.70
CA ASP A 133 3.46 -7.22 -24.49
C ASP A 133 3.11 -7.30 -22.99
N ILE A 134 3.82 -8.13 -22.23
CA ILE A 134 3.63 -8.21 -20.76
C ILE A 134 3.91 -6.85 -20.12
N MET A 135 5.04 -6.23 -20.46
CA MET A 135 5.45 -4.94 -19.88
C MET A 135 4.51 -3.80 -20.31
N LEU A 136 4.14 -3.73 -21.58
CA LEU A 136 3.23 -2.70 -22.11
C LEU A 136 1.82 -2.84 -21.52
N ASN A 137 1.35 -4.07 -21.31
CA ASN A 137 0.07 -4.31 -20.67
C ASN A 137 0.08 -3.89 -19.19
N ASP A 138 1.18 -4.11 -18.47
CA ASP A 138 1.34 -3.62 -17.09
C ASP A 138 1.22 -2.08 -17.02
N VAL A 139 1.93 -1.38 -17.91
CA VAL A 139 1.87 0.10 -18.01
C VAL A 139 0.48 0.59 -18.43
N ALA A 140 -0.16 -0.07 -19.39
CA ALA A 140 -1.51 0.28 -19.83
C ALA A 140 -2.53 0.11 -18.70
N ASN A 141 -2.45 -0.98 -17.95
CA ASN A 141 -3.30 -1.23 -16.79
C ASN A 141 -3.08 -0.18 -15.70
N TRP A 142 -1.82 0.15 -15.41
CA TRP A 142 -1.48 1.23 -14.47
C TRP A 142 -2.15 2.55 -14.89
N ARG A 143 -1.98 2.96 -16.17
CA ARG A 143 -2.59 4.19 -16.68
C ARG A 143 -4.11 4.21 -16.54
N THR A 144 -4.78 3.08 -16.83
CA THR A 144 -6.23 2.97 -16.71
C THR A 144 -6.69 3.09 -15.26
N THR A 145 -6.04 2.38 -14.33
CA THR A 145 -6.39 2.45 -12.89
C THR A 145 -6.24 3.85 -12.33
N PHE A 146 -5.19 4.58 -12.71
CA PHE A 146 -4.97 5.95 -12.22
C PHE A 146 -5.88 6.97 -12.91
N LYS A 147 -6.21 6.81 -14.19
CA LYS A 147 -7.21 7.66 -14.87
C LYS A 147 -8.62 7.50 -14.31
N ALA A 148 -8.97 6.30 -13.83
CA ALA A 148 -10.28 6.04 -13.24
C ALA A 148 -10.48 6.66 -11.83
N ARG A 149 -9.42 7.24 -11.24
CA ARG A 149 -9.46 7.89 -9.92
C ARG A 149 -9.06 9.37 -10.03
N PRO A 150 -9.87 10.21 -10.70
CA PRO A 150 -9.59 11.65 -10.72
C PRO A 150 -9.62 12.20 -9.29
N LEU A 151 -8.64 13.06 -8.96
CA LEU A 151 -8.64 13.85 -7.73
C LEU A 151 -9.72 14.92 -7.86
N THR A 152 -10.98 14.55 -7.64
CA THR A 152 -12.04 15.55 -7.47
C THR A 152 -11.82 16.19 -6.10
N LEU A 153 -11.25 17.41 -6.11
CA LEU A 153 -11.26 18.25 -4.93
C LEU A 153 -12.73 18.49 -4.55
N PRO A 154 -13.16 18.20 -3.31
CA PRO A 154 -14.49 18.59 -2.87
C PRO A 154 -14.56 20.12 -2.93
N GLY A 155 -15.45 20.62 -3.80
CA GLY A 155 -15.90 22.01 -3.85
C GLY A 155 -17.32 22.11 -3.34
#